data_AF-A0A7U9CN56-F1
#
_entry.id   AF-A0A7U9CN56-F1
#
_cell.length_a   1.000
_cell.length_b   1.000
_cell.length_c   1.000
_cell.angle_alpha   90.00
_cell.angle_beta   90.00
_cell.angle_gamma   90.00
#
_symmetry.space_group_name_H-M   'P 1'
#
loop_
_entity.id
_entity.type
_entity.pdbx_description
1 polymer ?
#
loop_
_entity_poly.entity_id
_entity_poly.type
_entity_poly.pdbx_seq_one_letter_code
_entity_poly.pdbx_strand_id
1 'polypeptide(L)'
;MSEKKVLSSFETGTLAAITLIGTALASLDFSKRTKISNAAQELMEALPFDRDYADGSSGNHLALRALIKGLHPVESPKSDD
;
A
#
# COMPACT_ATOMS: atom_id res chain seq x y z
N MET A 1 6.49 -10.42 26.97
CA MET A 1 5.65 -9.65 26.04
C MET A 1 6.48 -9.43 24.80
N SER A 2 6.07 -9.89 23.61
CA SER A 2 6.77 -9.52 22.37
C SER A 2 6.54 -8.03 22.14
N GLU A 3 7.61 -7.23 22.18
CA GLU A 3 7.58 -5.86 21.70
C GLU A 3 7.17 -5.91 20.22
N LYS A 4 5.94 -5.49 19.93
CA LYS A 4 5.48 -5.42 18.55
C LYS A 4 6.26 -4.31 17.84
N LYS A 5 6.73 -4.58 16.63
CA LYS A 5 7.54 -3.63 15.88
C LYS A 5 6.70 -2.40 15.50
N VAL A 6 7.31 -1.24 15.61
CA VAL A 6 6.81 0.02 15.04
C VAL A 6 7.64 0.30 13.79
N LEU A 7 7.03 0.92 12.77
CA LEU A 7 7.75 1.31 11.56
C LEU A 7 8.86 2.30 11.89
N SER A 8 10.07 2.01 11.42
CA SER A 8 11.19 2.94 11.41
C SER A 8 10.93 4.10 10.43
N SER A 9 11.71 5.17 10.57
CA SER A 9 11.66 6.31 9.63
C SER A 9 11.96 5.89 8.19
N PHE A 10 12.87 4.93 8.00
CA PHE A 10 13.21 4.41 6.67
C PHE A 10 12.05 3.61 6.06
N GLU A 11 11.43 2.71 6.83
CA GLU A 11 10.26 1.94 6.37
C GLU A 11 9.10 2.88 6.06
N THR A 12 8.86 3.87 6.91
CA THR A 12 7.84 4.91 6.68
C THR A 12 8.09 5.67 5.38
N GLY A 13 9.34 6.11 5.15
CA GLY A 13 9.74 6.78 3.91
C GLY A 13 9.59 5.88 2.68
N THR A 14 9.90 4.59 2.81
CA THR A 14 9.73 3.59 1.75
C THR A 14 8.25 3.42 1.39
N LEU A 15 7.37 3.30 2.38
CA LEU A 15 5.93 3.19 2.13
C LEU A 15 5.38 4.46 1.47
N ALA A 16 5.83 5.65 1.90
CA ALA A 16 5.46 6.91 1.27
C ALA A 16 5.88 6.96 -0.21
N ALA A 17 7.12 6.56 -0.51
CA ALA A 17 7.62 6.50 -1.89
C ALA A 17 6.81 5.52 -2.74
N ILE A 18 6.49 4.33 -2.22
CA ILE A 18 5.67 3.34 -2.92
C ILE A 18 4.26 3.86 -3.19
N THR A 19 3.65 4.55 -2.23
CA THR A 19 2.35 5.21 -2.44
C THR A 19 2.43 6.27 -3.54
N LEU A 20 3.48 7.10 -3.56
CA LEU A 20 3.67 8.11 -4.62
C LEU A 20 3.85 7.46 -6.00
N ILE A 21 4.58 6.34 -6.08
CA ILE A 21 4.69 5.55 -7.32
C ILE A 21 3.29 5.05 -7.75
N GLY A 22 2.50 4.49 -6.82
CA GLY A 22 1.13 4.09 -7.10
C GLY A 22 0.27 5.25 -7.62
N THR A 23 0.40 6.44 -7.03
CA THR A 23 -0.33 7.65 -7.46
C THR A 23 0.11 8.13 -8.84
N ALA A 24 1.40 8.07 -9.17
CA ALA A 24 1.86 8.36 -10.53
C ALA A 24 1.26 7.38 -11.54
N LEU A 25 1.15 6.10 -11.18
CA LEU A 25 0.50 5.05 -11.98
C LEU A 25 -1.03 5.18 -12.04
N ALA A 26 -1.66 5.90 -11.11
CA ALA A 26 -3.10 6.16 -11.13
C ALA A 26 -3.55 7.00 -12.33
N SER A 27 -2.61 7.67 -13.01
CA SER A 27 -2.82 8.36 -14.30
C SER A 27 -3.07 7.42 -15.49
N LEU A 28 -2.76 6.12 -15.34
CA LEU A 28 -3.08 5.11 -16.35
C LEU A 28 -4.59 4.87 -16.45
N ASP A 29 -5.02 4.37 -17.61
CA ASP A 29 -6.41 3.91 -17.80
C ASP A 29 -6.84 2.92 -16.72
N PHE A 30 -8.12 2.97 -16.33
CA PHE A 30 -8.69 2.12 -15.28
C PHE A 30 -8.31 0.64 -15.42
N SER A 31 -8.40 0.09 -16.64
CA SER A 31 -8.06 -1.31 -16.90
C SER A 31 -6.61 -1.66 -16.54
N LYS A 32 -5.66 -0.77 -16.80
CA LYS A 32 -4.23 -1.00 -16.53
C LYS A 32 -3.95 -0.91 -15.03
N ARG A 33 -4.47 0.11 -14.33
CA ARG A 33 -4.30 0.21 -12.87
C ARG A 33 -4.96 -0.95 -12.13
N THR A 34 -6.12 -1.44 -12.60
CA THR A 34 -6.77 -2.62 -12.02
C THR A 34 -5.94 -3.89 -12.20
N LYS A 35 -5.27 -4.08 -13.35
CA LYS A 35 -4.34 -5.22 -13.53
C LYS A 35 -3.19 -5.19 -12.52
N ILE A 36 -2.63 -4.01 -12.26
CA ILE A 36 -1.55 -3.84 -11.26
C ILE A 36 -2.10 -4.11 -9.85
N SER A 37 -3.28 -3.59 -9.52
CA SER A 37 -3.94 -3.85 -8.24
C SER A 37 -4.22 -5.34 -8.02
N ASN A 38 -4.71 -6.04 -9.04
CA ASN A 38 -4.98 -7.48 -8.98
C ASN A 38 -3.69 -8.28 -8.77
N ALA A 39 -2.63 -7.97 -9.52
CA ALA A 39 -1.34 -8.62 -9.34
C ALA A 39 -0.76 -8.38 -7.93
N ALA A 40 -0.91 -7.16 -7.39
CA ALA A 40 -0.50 -6.87 -6.01
C ALA A 40 -1.34 -7.66 -4.99
N GLN A 41 -2.64 -7.85 -5.24
CA GLN A 41 -3.54 -8.63 -4.40
C GLN A 41 -3.17 -10.12 -4.41
N GLU A 42 -2.92 -10.70 -5.59
CA GLU A 42 -2.48 -12.10 -5.75
C GLU A 42 -1.16 -12.35 -5.00
N LEU A 43 -0.22 -11.42 -5.06
CA LEU A 43 1.03 -11.50 -4.29
C LEU A 43 0.79 -11.44 -2.79
N MET A 44 -0.16 -10.63 -2.32
CA MET A 44 -0.52 -10.62 -0.90
C MET A 44 -1.12 -11.95 -0.44
N GLU A 45 -1.89 -12.63 -1.29
CA GLU A 45 -2.46 -13.94 -0.95
C GLU A 45 -1.40 -15.05 -0.92
N ALA A 46 -0.33 -14.91 -1.72
CA ALA A 46 0.78 -15.86 -1.75
C ALA A 46 1.79 -15.68 -0.60
N LEU A 47 1.79 -14.52 0.07
CA LEU A 47 2.75 -14.19 1.12
C LEU A 47 2.23 -14.55 2.53
N PRO A 48 3.12 -14.93 3.45
CA PRO A 48 2.72 -15.26 4.81
C PRO A 48 2.28 -14.02 5.59
N PHE A 49 1.25 -14.20 6.41
CA PHE A 49 0.70 -13.16 7.26
C PHE A 49 1.42 -13.09 8.61
N ASP A 50 2.54 -12.38 8.64
CA ASP A 50 3.36 -12.21 9.85
C ASP A 50 2.90 -10.98 10.63
N ARG A 51 2.21 -11.15 11.77
CA ARG A 51 1.67 -10.03 12.59
C ARG A 51 2.74 -9.33 13.43
N ASP A 52 3.81 -8.93 12.77
CA ASP A 52 5.01 -8.39 13.40
C ASP A 52 4.83 -6.97 13.94
N TYR A 53 3.85 -6.23 13.41
CA TYR A 53 3.65 -4.82 13.72
C TYR A 53 2.62 -4.58 14.83
N ALA A 54 2.76 -3.43 15.50
CA ALA A 54 1.90 -3.00 16.61
C ALA A 54 0.41 -2.98 16.24
N ASP A 55 0.11 -2.54 15.01
CA ASP A 55 -1.23 -2.45 14.42
C ASP A 55 -1.77 -3.80 13.89
N GLY A 56 -0.99 -4.89 14.03
CA GLY A 56 -1.35 -6.21 13.53
C GLY A 56 -1.21 -6.35 12.00
N SER A 57 -0.62 -5.37 11.33
CA SER A 57 -0.24 -5.49 9.92
C SER A 57 0.90 -6.48 9.73
N SER A 58 1.03 -6.98 8.50
CA SER A 58 2.15 -7.83 8.10
C SER A 58 3.13 -7.07 7.26
N GLY A 59 4.42 -7.20 7.62
CA GLY A 59 5.52 -6.54 6.91
C GLY A 59 5.56 -6.87 5.44
N ASN A 60 5.31 -8.15 5.11
CA ASN A 60 5.28 -8.64 3.73
C ASN A 60 4.16 -7.96 2.91
N HIS A 61 3.11 -7.47 3.57
CA HIS A 61 1.96 -6.87 2.93
C HIS A 61 1.99 -5.33 2.90
N LEU A 62 2.82 -4.68 3.72
CA LEU A 62 2.80 -3.22 3.87
C LEU A 62 3.10 -2.49 2.57
N ALA A 63 4.14 -2.93 1.85
CA ALA A 63 4.53 -2.34 0.57
C ALA A 63 3.41 -2.50 -0.48
N LEU A 64 2.82 -3.68 -0.60
CA LEU A 64 1.74 -3.97 -1.56
C LEU A 64 0.48 -3.15 -1.24
N ARG A 65 0.12 -3.02 0.03
CA ARG A 65 -0.97 -2.13 0.48
C ARG A 65 -0.70 -0.67 0.18
N ALA A 66 0.53 -0.19 0.39
CA ALA A 66 0.92 1.17 0.08
C ALA A 66 0.81 1.46 -1.43
N LEU A 67 1.18 0.50 -2.28
CA LEU A 67 1.04 0.60 -3.74
C LEU A 67 -0.44 0.67 -4.15
N ILE A 68 -1.28 -0.25 -3.66
CA ILE A 68 -2.72 -0.29 -3.96
C ILE A 68 -3.40 1.01 -3.53
N LYS A 69 -3.06 1.53 -2.34
CA LYS A 69 -3.55 2.83 -1.88
C LYS A 69 -3.17 3.97 -2.82
N GLY A 70 -1.97 3.93 -3.39
CA GLY A 70 -1.52 4.90 -4.38
C GLY A 70 -2.27 4.80 -5.70
N LEU A 71 -2.54 3.58 -6.19
CA LEU A 71 -3.26 3.32 -7.45
C LEU A 71 -4.73 3.77 -7.40
N HIS A 72 -5.32 3.76 -6.21
CA HIS A 72 -6.71 4.14 -5.94
C HIS A 72 -6.74 5.23 -4.87
N PRO A 73 -6.21 6.43 -5.17
CA PRO A 73 -6.30 7.54 -4.22
C PRO A 73 -7.78 7.85 -4.02
N VAL A 74 -8.20 8.00 -2.78
CA VAL A 74 -9.55 8.50 -2.48
C VAL A 74 -9.66 9.84 -3.19
N GLU A 75 -10.55 9.96 -4.17
CA GLU A 75 -10.86 11.26 -4.76
C GLU A 75 -11.22 12.16 -3.57
N SER A 76 -10.44 13.23 -3.36
CA SER A 76 -10.86 14.23 -2.38
C SER A 76 -12.28 14.62 -2.76
N PRO A 77 -13.25 14.63 -1.83
CA PRO A 77 -14.53 15.23 -2.12
C PRO A 77 -14.19 16.63 -2.63
N LYS A 78 -14.50 16.89 -3.90
CA LYS A 78 -14.32 18.22 -4.49
C LYS A 78 -14.91 19.19 -3.48
N SER A 79 -14.07 20.06 -2.94
CA SER A 79 -14.56 21.28 -2.33
C SER A 79 -15.20 22.03 -3.49
N ASP A 80 -16.51 21.91 -3.63
CA ASP A 80 -17.31 22.86 -4.39
C ASP A 80 -17.23 24.18 -3.61
N ASP A 81 -16.24 25.01 -3.97
CA ASP A 81 -16.30 26.48 -3.98
C ASP A 81 -15.02 27.08 -4.60
#